data_AF-A0A919NC03-F1
#
_entry.id   AF-A0A919NC03-F1
#
_cell.length_a   1.000
_cell.length_b   1.000
_cell.length_c   1.000
_cell.angle_alpha   90.00
_cell.angle_beta   90.00
_cell.angle_gamma   90.00
#
_symmetry.space_group_name_H-M   'P 1'
#
loop_
_entity.id
_entity.type
_entity.pdbx_description
1 polymer ?
#
loop_
_entity_poly.entity_id
_entity_poly.type
_entity_poly.pdbx_seq_one_letter_code
_entity_poly.pdbx_strand_id
1 'polypeptide(L)'
;MIDRSEFDDITVTVAHPWGDLETPLTEWAANGPGRDRPFIPIVAATRRSTGERVSLDEIPAEYHNTRATRQMQREGLLPSPWGPPPEERQRRPLSPNLPQHVREAIERDRQQG
;
A
#
# COMPACT_ATOMS: atom_id res chain seq x y z
N MET A 1 9.95 -8.69 -13.64
CA MET A 1 10.05 -7.41 -12.89
C MET A 1 10.33 -6.33 -13.91
N ILE A 2 9.53 -5.28 -13.89
CA ILE A 2 9.58 -4.12 -14.79
C ILE A 2 10.85 -3.31 -14.49
N ASP A 3 11.56 -2.90 -15.54
CA ASP A 3 12.72 -2.02 -15.40
C ASP A 3 12.29 -0.55 -15.22
N ARG A 4 13.13 0.28 -14.59
CA ARG A 4 12.84 1.72 -14.41
C ARG A 4 12.60 2.45 -15.73
N SER A 5 13.24 2.03 -16.82
CA SER A 5 13.03 2.61 -18.16
C SER A 5 11.61 2.40 -18.70
N GLU A 6 10.87 1.43 -18.17
CA GLU A 6 9.49 1.12 -18.56
C GLU A 6 8.45 1.83 -17.68
N PHE A 7 8.85 2.49 -16.58
CA PHE A 7 7.90 3.06 -15.60
C PHE A 7 6.94 4.09 -16.20
N ASP A 8 7.36 4.82 -17.23
CA ASP A 8 6.53 5.82 -17.90
C ASP A 8 5.36 5.20 -18.69
N ASP A 9 5.46 3.92 -19.05
CA ASP A 9 4.40 3.17 -19.72
C ASP A 9 3.49 2.41 -18.74
N ILE A 10 3.73 2.50 -17.43
CA ILE A 10 2.92 1.80 -16.44
C ILE A 10 2.04 2.81 -15.71
N THR A 11 0.73 2.59 -15.75
CA THR A 11 -0.23 3.26 -14.87
C THR A 11 -0.56 2.33 -13.71
N VAL A 12 -0.43 2.81 -12.48
CA VAL A 12 -0.83 2.08 -11.27
C VAL A 12 -2.15 2.62 -10.73
N THR A 13 -2.99 1.71 -10.27
CA THR A 13 -4.21 2.02 -9.54
C THR A 13 -3.93 1.85 -8.04
N VAL A 14 -4.25 2.86 -7.25
CA VAL A 14 -4.01 2.88 -5.81
C VAL A 14 -5.32 2.97 -5.02
N ALA A 15 -5.42 2.21 -3.93
CA ALA A 15 -6.66 2.09 -3.15
C ALA A 15 -6.84 3.26 -2.17
N HIS A 16 -7.31 4.39 -2.69
CA HIS A 16 -7.60 5.56 -1.86
C HIS A 16 -8.97 5.40 -1.15
N PRO A 17 -9.12 5.79 0.14
CA PRO A 17 -10.36 5.63 0.91
C PRO A 17 -11.65 6.25 0.34
N TRP A 18 -11.57 7.03 -0.74
CA TRP A 18 -12.71 7.70 -1.36
C TRP A 18 -12.96 7.22 -2.80
N GLY A 19 -12.26 6.17 -3.22
CA GLY A 19 -12.26 5.65 -4.58
C GLY A 19 -10.84 5.42 -5.06
N ASP A 20 -10.66 4.50 -5.99
CA ASP A 20 -9.35 4.20 -6.54
C ASP A 20 -8.83 5.38 -7.38
N LEU A 21 -7.51 5.61 -7.35
CA LEU A 21 -6.84 6.65 -8.13
C LEU A 21 -5.84 6.01 -9.08
N GLU A 22 -5.73 6.55 -10.28
CA GLU A 22 -4.73 6.13 -11.27
C GLU A 22 -3.61 7.16 -11.34
N THR A 23 -2.37 6.70 -11.33
CA THR A 23 -1.17 7.54 -11.44
C THR A 23 -0.08 6.80 -12.21
N PRO A 24 0.79 7.48 -12.98
CA PRO A 24 1.96 6.86 -13.58
C PRO A 24 2.86 6.24 -12.50
N LEU A 25 3.47 5.09 -12.79
CA LEU A 25 4.41 4.43 -11.88
C LEU A 25 5.64 5.31 -11.62
N THR A 26 6.09 6.08 -12.61
CA THR A 26 7.17 7.08 -12.44
C THR A 26 6.81 8.12 -11.38
N GLU A 27 5.59 8.66 -11.42
CA GLU A 27 5.13 9.67 -10.46
C GLU A 27 4.96 9.06 -9.06
N TRP A 28 4.40 7.85 -8.99
CA TRP A 28 4.28 7.11 -7.75
C TRP A 28 5.65 6.77 -7.13
N ALA A 29 6.61 6.32 -7.93
CA ALA A 29 7.96 6.02 -7.46
C ALA A 29 8.66 7.27 -6.91
N ALA A 30 8.41 8.44 -7.50
CA ALA A 30 8.99 9.70 -7.05
C ALA A 30 8.33 10.25 -5.78
N ASN A 31 7.01 10.25 -5.71
CA ASN A 31 6.25 11.00 -4.69
C ASN A 31 5.60 10.10 -3.61
N GLY A 32 5.29 8.86 -3.96
CA GLY A 32 4.65 7.90 -3.10
C GLY A 32 3.24 8.30 -2.64
N PRO A 33 2.74 7.72 -1.53
CA PRO A 33 1.40 7.96 -1.00
C PRO A 33 1.19 9.35 -0.37
N GLY A 34 2.25 10.15 -0.24
CA GLY A 34 2.21 11.44 0.48
C GLY A 34 2.04 11.31 1.99
N ARG A 35 2.19 12.44 2.70
CA ARG A 35 2.18 12.50 4.17
C ARG A 35 0.78 12.32 4.78
N ASP A 36 -0.26 12.81 4.09
CA ASP A 36 -1.62 12.84 4.64
C ASP A 36 -2.31 11.48 4.61
N ARG A 37 -1.91 10.59 3.69
CA ARG A 37 -2.50 9.27 3.49
C ARG A 37 -1.41 8.20 3.23
N PRO A 38 -0.51 7.95 4.19
CA PRO A 38 0.74 7.22 3.93
C PRO A 38 0.57 5.71 3.79
N PHE A 39 -0.65 5.17 3.92
CA PHE A 39 -0.93 3.73 3.89
C PHE A 39 -1.62 3.26 2.60
N ILE A 40 -1.73 4.11 1.59
CA ILE A 40 -2.36 3.78 0.30
C ILE A 40 -1.47 2.78 -0.48
N PRO A 41 -1.93 1.56 -0.78
CA PRO A 41 -1.18 0.59 -1.58
C PRO A 41 -1.53 0.66 -3.07
N ILE A 42 -0.67 0.09 -3.91
CA ILE A 42 -1.01 -0.28 -5.29
C ILE A 42 -1.93 -1.51 -5.26
N VAL A 43 -3.00 -1.51 -6.06
CA VAL A 43 -3.96 -2.63 -6.17
C VAL A 43 -4.14 -3.15 -7.59
N ALA A 44 -3.77 -2.38 -8.61
CA ALA A 44 -3.70 -2.83 -9.99
C ALA A 44 -2.64 -2.05 -10.76
N ALA A 45 -2.25 -2.59 -11.92
CA ALA A 45 -1.34 -1.95 -12.84
C ALA A 45 -1.70 -2.32 -14.27
N THR A 46 -1.48 -1.39 -15.19
CA THR A 46 -1.83 -1.53 -16.60
C THR A 46 -0.76 -0.84 -17.45
N ARG A 47 -0.38 -1.46 -18.58
CA ARG A 47 0.44 -0.80 -19.61
C ARG A 47 -0.38 0.25 -20.34
N ARG A 48 0.12 1.48 -20.43
CA ARG A 48 -0.56 2.59 -21.09
C ARG A 48 -0.59 2.42 -22.61
N SER A 49 0.50 1.90 -23.18
CA SER A 49 0.64 1.67 -24.63
C SER A 49 -0.33 0.61 -25.17
N THR A 50 -0.57 -0.46 -24.42
CA THR A 50 -1.37 -1.62 -24.87
C THR A 50 -2.72 -1.76 -24.16
N GLY A 51 -2.89 -1.14 -22.99
CA GLY A 51 -4.03 -1.36 -22.12
C GLY A 51 -4.01 -2.71 -21.39
N GLU A 52 -2.92 -3.48 -21.52
CA GLU A 52 -2.81 -4.80 -20.89
C GLU A 52 -2.58 -4.69 -19.39
N ARG A 53 -3.23 -5.57 -18.63
CA ARG A 53 -3.01 -5.68 -17.20
C ARG A 53 -1.61 -6.21 -16.91
N VAL A 54 -0.96 -5.59 -15.95
CA VAL A 54 0.38 -5.94 -15.46
C VAL A 54 0.25 -6.62 -14.11
N SER A 55 1.03 -7.69 -13.88
CA SER A 55 1.03 -8.33 -12.56
C SER A 55 1.71 -7.42 -11.54
N LEU A 56 1.15 -7.33 -10.32
CA LEU A 56 1.79 -6.56 -9.24
C LEU A 56 3.16 -7.12 -8.87
N ASP A 57 3.40 -8.41 -9.05
CA ASP A 57 4.70 -9.05 -8.83
C ASP A 57 5.77 -8.56 -9.81
N GLU A 58 5.37 -7.93 -10.91
CA GLU A 58 6.30 -7.29 -11.84
C GLU A 58 6.73 -5.90 -11.36
N ILE A 59 5.93 -5.22 -10.52
CA ILE A 59 6.31 -3.94 -9.92
C ILE A 59 7.27 -4.22 -8.77
N PRO A 60 8.42 -3.51 -8.67
CA PRO A 60 9.33 -3.69 -7.55
C PRO A 60 8.64 -3.48 -6.19
N ALA A 61 8.87 -4.41 -5.26
CA ALA A 61 8.13 -4.51 -4.00
C ALA A 61 8.23 -3.25 -3.12
N GLU A 62 9.32 -2.49 -3.23
CA GLU A 62 9.52 -1.25 -2.47
C GLU A 62 8.48 -0.16 -2.78
N TYR A 63 7.78 -0.25 -3.93
CA TYR A 63 6.74 0.71 -4.32
C TYR A 63 5.31 0.23 -4.01
N HIS A 64 5.12 -0.97 -3.47
CA HIS A 64 3.76 -1.51 -3.27
C HIS A 64 3.00 -0.82 -2.13
N ASN A 65 3.72 -0.30 -1.14
CA ASN A 65 3.18 0.27 0.08
C ASN A 65 2.10 -0.63 0.75
N THR A 66 2.35 -1.93 0.80
CA THR A 66 1.55 -2.88 1.57
C THR A 66 2.06 -2.97 3.01
N ARG A 67 1.29 -3.60 3.90
CA ARG A 67 1.75 -3.84 5.27
C ARG A 67 3.06 -4.65 5.31
N ALA A 68 3.13 -5.69 4.49
CA ALA A 68 4.30 -6.57 4.40
C ALA A 68 5.54 -5.82 3.91
N THR A 69 5.42 -5.05 2.83
CA THR A 69 6.56 -4.31 2.25
C THR A 69 7.05 -3.19 3.16
N ARG A 70 6.13 -2.48 3.84
CA ARG A 70 6.50 -1.53 4.91
C ARG A 70 7.23 -2.21 6.07
N GLN A 71 6.85 -3.42 6.45
CA GLN A 71 7.53 -4.16 7.50
C GLN A 71 8.96 -4.56 7.08
N MET A 72 9.12 -5.09 5.87
CA MET A 72 10.43 -5.40 5.29
C MET A 72 11.33 -4.16 5.19
N GLN A 73 10.75 -2.99 4.86
CA GLN A 73 11.46 -1.70 4.86
C GLN A 73 11.96 -1.32 6.26
N ARG A 74 11.14 -1.49 7.31
CA ARG A 74 11.57 -1.26 8.71
C ARG A 74 12.70 -2.19 9.15
N GLU A 75 12.68 -3.42 8.65
CA GLU A 75 13.70 -4.44 8.93
C GLU A 75 14.97 -4.26 8.09
N GLY A 76 14.99 -3.30 7.15
CA GLY A 76 16.13 -3.06 6.25
C GLY A 76 16.26 -4.10 5.12
N LEU A 77 15.25 -4.95 4.92
CA LEU A 77 15.20 -5.97 3.87
C LEU A 77 14.78 -5.40 2.50
N LEU A 78 14.10 -4.24 2.50
CA LEU A 78 13.74 -3.51 1.30
C LEU A 78 14.17 -2.04 1.39
N PRO A 79 14.53 -1.40 0.26
CA PRO A 79 14.72 0.05 0.20
C PRO A 79 13.45 0.79 0.62
N SER A 80 13.63 1.96 1.24
CA SER A 80 12.56 2.86 1.66
C SER A 80 12.55 4.11 0.75
N PRO A 81 11.96 4.04 -0.47
CA PRO A 81 12.12 5.07 -1.50
C PRO A 81 11.55 6.43 -1.10
N TRP A 82 10.56 6.44 -0.20
CA TRP A 82 9.88 7.66 0.28
C TRP A 82 10.28 8.02 1.71
N GLY A 83 11.41 7.51 2.19
CA GLY A 83 11.84 7.63 3.58
C GLY A 83 11.22 6.57 4.49
N PRO A 84 11.44 6.67 5.82
CA PRO A 84 11.00 5.67 6.78
C PRO A 84 9.49 5.41 6.69
N PRO A 85 9.03 4.15 6.67
CA PRO A 85 7.61 3.84 6.67
C PRO A 85 6.90 4.48 7.86
N PRO A 86 5.67 5.00 7.68
CA PRO A 86 4.90 5.57 8.79
C PRO A 86 4.77 4.56 9.93
N GLU A 87 4.77 5.05 11.18
CA GLU A 87 4.45 4.21 12.32
C GLU A 87 3.05 3.61 12.11
N GLU A 88 2.97 2.29 12.24
CA GLU A 88 1.68 1.62 12.17
C GLU A 88 0.86 2.11 13.37
N ARG A 89 -0.32 2.70 13.13
CA ARG A 89 -1.18 3.13 14.22
C ARG A 89 -1.43 1.92 15.11
N GLN A 90 -0.87 1.94 16.32
CA GLN A 90 -1.12 0.89 17.29
C GLN A 90 -2.64 0.77 17.44
N ARG A 91 -3.17 -0.43 17.15
CA ARG A 91 -4.58 -0.72 17.41
C ARG A 91 -4.79 -0.44 18.90
N ARG A 92 -5.52 0.62 19.22
CA ARG A 92 -5.80 0.93 20.62
C ARG A 92 -6.45 -0.31 21.25
N PRO A 93 -6.01 -0.72 22.46
CA PRO A 93 -6.70 -1.77 23.18
C PRO A 93 -8.17 -1.38 23.30
N LEU A 94 -9.05 -2.37 23.15
CA LEU A 94 -10.47 -2.12 23.36
C LEU A 94 -10.67 -1.65 24.80
N SER A 95 -11.59 -0.69 24.97
CA SER A 95 -11.91 -0.21 26.32
C SER A 95 -12.34 -1.41 27.19
N PRO A 96 -11.83 -1.52 28.43
CA PRO A 96 -12.25 -2.59 29.34
C PRO A 96 -13.76 -2.51 29.66
N ASN A 97 -14.36 -1.33 29.49
CA ASN A 97 -15.77 -1.06 29.71
C ASN A 97 -16.67 -1.40 28.52
N LEU A 98 -16.11 -1.86 27.38
CA LEU A 98 -16.97 -2.33 26.30
C LEU A 98 -17.72 -3.60 26.74
N PRO A 99 -19.04 -3.70 26.48
CA PRO A 99 -19.77 -4.94 26.65
C PRO A 99 -19.09 -6.09 25.89
N GLN A 100 -19.07 -7.29 26.49
CA GLN A 100 -18.33 -8.43 25.97
C GLN A 100 -18.68 -8.76 24.51
N HIS A 101 -19.97 -8.79 24.17
CA HIS A 101 -20.43 -9.09 22.81
C HIS A 101 -19.92 -8.09 21.76
N VAL A 102 -19.69 -6.82 22.14
CA VAL A 102 -19.13 -5.80 21.25
C VAL A 102 -17.62 -6.02 21.06
N ARG A 103 -16.90 -6.41 22.12
CA ARG A 103 -15.47 -6.76 21.99
C ARG A 103 -15.27 -7.94 21.05
N GLU A 104 -16.03 -9.01 21.25
CA GLU A 104 -15.97 -10.21 20.43
C GLU A 104 -16.30 -9.91 18.95
N ALA A 105 -17.29 -9.05 18.69
CA ALA A 105 -17.61 -8.62 17.34
C ALA A 105 -16.46 -7.84 16.68
N ILE A 106 -15.87 -6.88 17.39
CA ILE A 106 -14.75 -6.08 16.87
C ILE A 106 -13.50 -6.95 16.68
N GLU A 107 -13.24 -7.91 17.56
CA GLU A 107 -12.11 -8.82 17.43
C GLU A 107 -12.28 -9.78 16.25
N ARG A 108 -13.49 -10.28 16.02
CA ARG A 108 -13.82 -11.14 14.87
C ARG A 108 -13.67 -10.39 13.55
N ASP A 109 -14.06 -9.11 13.50
CA ASP A 109 -13.85 -8.22 12.34
C ASP A 109 -12.35 -7.97 12.10
N ARG A 110 -11.61 -7.69 13.19
CA ARG A 110 -10.16 -7.45 13.19
C ARG A 110 -9.29 -8.64 12.76
N GLN A 111 -9.81 -9.87 12.79
CA GLN A 111 -9.12 -11.10 12.36
C GLN A 111 -9.36 -11.43 10.88
N GLN A 112 -10.34 -10.79 10.23
CA GLN A 112 -10.75 -11.07 8.85
C GLN A 112 -10.26 -10.03 7.82
N GLY A 113 -9.62 -8.93 8.26
CA GLY A 113 -9.02 -7.90 7.41
C GLY A 113 -7.61 -7.53 7.83
#